data_AF-A0A956A3M4-F1
#
_entry.id   AF-A0A956A3M4-F1
#
_cell.length_a   1.000
_cell.length_b   1.000
_cell.length_c   1.000
_cell.angle_alpha   90.00
_cell.angle_beta   90.00
_cell.angle_gamma   90.00
#
_symmetry.space_group_name_H-M   'P 1'
#
loop_
_entity.id
_entity.type
_entity.pdbx_description
1 polymer ?
#
loop_
_entity_poly.entity_id
_entity_poly.type
_entity_poly.pdbx_seq_one_letter_code
_entity_poly.pdbx_strand_id
1 'polypeptide(L)'
;MGARVAASAEGRADAGDEPWVVPIGSAFDLHSFAPRDVLAAVDAYLDAARELGLVEVRLVHGRGKGVQRAQVRRMLAADPRVERFGDAPADRGGWGATIAWLRPLAANAHTGSGD
;
A
#
# COMPACT_ATOMS: atom_id res chain seq x y z
N MET A 1 -1.27 -19.17 -1.04
CA MET A 1 -1.50 -18.65 0.32
C MET A 1 -1.40 -17.14 0.21
N GLY A 2 -2.53 -16.44 0.06
CA GLY A 2 -2.55 -15.00 -0.25
C GLY A 2 -3.19 -14.23 0.91
N ALA A 3 -2.48 -13.26 1.46
CA ALA A 3 -3.02 -12.33 2.45
C ALA A 3 -4.12 -11.48 1.80
N ARG A 4 -5.23 -11.26 2.52
CA ARG A 4 -6.28 -10.31 2.15
C ARG A 4 -6.37 -9.22 3.20
N VAL A 5 -6.73 -8.03 2.74
CA VAL A 5 -6.72 -6.78 3.50
C VAL A 5 -8.18 -6.37 3.79
N ALA A 6 -8.49 -6.05 5.04
CA ALA A 6 -9.80 -5.57 5.48
C ALA A 6 -9.67 -4.43 6.50
N ALA A 7 -10.69 -3.58 6.61
CA ALA A 7 -10.65 -2.35 7.39
C ALA A 7 -11.27 -2.48 8.80
N SER A 8 -10.53 -1.93 9.77
CA SER A 8 -10.95 -1.29 11.04
C SER A 8 -10.93 -2.03 12.39
N ALA A 9 -10.40 -1.23 13.35
CA ALA A 9 -10.64 -1.07 14.80
C ALA A 9 -10.16 -2.12 15.82
N GLU A 10 -9.08 -1.75 16.52
CA GLU A 10 -8.65 -2.04 17.90
C GLU A 10 -8.97 -3.41 18.54
N GLY A 11 -7.93 -4.20 18.84
CA GLY A 11 -8.03 -5.31 19.80
C GLY A 11 -6.87 -6.30 19.84
N ARG A 12 -6.17 -6.31 20.99
CA ARG A 12 -5.31 -7.35 21.61
C ARG A 12 -5.04 -8.64 20.80
N ALA A 13 -3.75 -8.93 20.57
CA ALA A 13 -3.27 -10.21 20.04
C ALA A 13 -3.27 -11.33 21.10
N ASP A 14 -4.07 -12.37 20.85
CA ASP A 14 -3.87 -13.73 21.37
C ASP A 14 -3.61 -14.66 20.19
N ALA A 15 -2.70 -15.63 20.37
CA ALA A 15 -2.05 -16.40 19.32
C ALA A 15 -2.98 -17.43 18.65
N GLY A 16 -3.17 -17.29 17.34
CA GLY A 16 -3.79 -18.26 16.43
C GLY A 16 -3.39 -17.93 15.00
N ASP A 17 -3.50 -18.89 14.07
CA ASP A 17 -3.24 -18.79 12.62
C ASP A 17 -4.23 -17.84 11.91
N GLU A 18 -4.69 -16.81 12.61
CA GLU A 18 -5.62 -15.80 12.15
C GLU A 18 -4.80 -14.67 11.51
N PRO A 19 -5.10 -14.28 10.27
CA PRO A 19 -4.35 -13.25 9.58
C PRO A 19 -4.45 -11.94 10.38
N TRP A 20 -3.31 -11.45 10.86
CA TRP A 20 -3.24 -10.14 11.51
C TRP A 20 -3.66 -9.06 10.50
N VAL A 21 -4.76 -8.37 10.80
CA VAL A 21 -5.28 -7.28 10.00
C VAL A 21 -4.42 -6.05 10.23
N VAL A 22 -3.62 -5.66 9.22
CA VAL A 22 -2.84 -4.42 9.25
C VAL A 22 -3.75 -3.27 8.83
N PRO A 23 -3.92 -2.21 9.65
CA PRO A 23 -4.69 -1.05 9.26
C PRO A 23 -4.05 -0.39 8.03
N ILE A 24 -4.83 -0.24 6.96
CA ILE A 24 -4.37 0.41 5.73
C ILE A 24 -4.52 1.92 5.91
N GLY A 25 -3.39 2.58 6.10
CA GLY A 25 -3.29 4.03 6.05
C GLY A 25 -2.68 4.51 4.73
N SER A 26 -2.46 5.81 4.63
CA SER A 26 -1.73 6.45 3.53
C SER A 26 -0.22 6.15 3.51
N ALA A 27 0.27 5.28 4.41
CA ALA A 27 1.65 4.82 4.43
C ALA A 27 1.70 3.31 4.61
N PHE A 28 2.64 2.68 3.92
CA PHE A 28 2.88 1.24 3.94
C PHE A 28 4.36 0.96 4.15
N ASP A 29 4.69 0.31 5.26
CA ASP A 29 6.07 -0.04 5.60
C ASP A 29 6.44 -1.40 5.02
N LEU A 30 7.44 -1.40 4.13
CA LEU A 30 7.91 -2.59 3.43
C LEU A 30 9.04 -3.31 4.19
N HIS A 31 9.60 -2.73 5.26
CA HIS A 31 10.65 -3.39 6.06
C HIS A 31 10.15 -4.65 6.75
N SER A 32 8.83 -4.75 7.00
CA SER A 32 8.20 -5.92 7.62
C SER A 32 8.04 -7.10 6.67
N PHE A 33 8.28 -6.92 5.36
CA PHE A 33 8.11 -7.96 4.36
C PHE A 33 9.43 -8.57 3.94
N ALA A 34 9.44 -9.89 3.70
CA ALA A 34 10.59 -10.53 3.10
C ALA A 34 10.78 -10.00 1.65
N PRO A 35 12.02 -9.84 1.15
CA PRO A 35 12.26 -9.23 -0.16
C PRO A 35 11.49 -9.83 -1.34
N ARG A 36 11.23 -11.14 -1.30
CA ARG A 36 10.45 -11.86 -2.33
C ARG A 36 8.96 -11.52 -2.32
N ASP A 37 8.45 -11.07 -1.17
CA ASP A 37 7.02 -10.83 -0.94
C ASP A 37 6.66 -9.34 -1.12
N VAL A 38 7.65 -8.45 -1.16
CA VAL A 38 7.48 -6.99 -1.26
C VAL A 38 6.57 -6.60 -2.43
N LEU A 39 6.78 -7.15 -3.62
CA LEU A 39 5.99 -6.76 -4.80
C LEU A 39 4.53 -7.22 -4.70
N ALA A 40 4.29 -8.44 -4.19
CA ALA A 40 2.94 -8.94 -3.95
C ALA A 40 2.23 -8.14 -2.86
N ALA A 41 2.96 -7.73 -1.81
CA ALA A 41 2.43 -6.88 -0.76
C ALA A 41 2.05 -5.48 -1.26
N VAL A 42 2.91 -4.86 -2.09
CA VAL A 42 2.60 -3.58 -2.74
C VAL A 42 1.37 -3.70 -3.62
N ASP A 43 1.25 -4.79 -4.39
CA ASP A 43 0.11 -5.04 -5.29
C ASP A 43 -1.22 -5.05 -4.55
N ALA A 44 -1.29 -5.87 -3.50
CA ALA A 44 -2.47 -5.96 -2.65
C ALA A 44 -2.78 -4.65 -1.91
N TYR A 45 -1.74 -3.94 -1.47
CA TYR A 45 -1.89 -2.65 -0.80
C TYR A 45 -2.47 -1.57 -1.74
N LEU A 46 -2.05 -1.53 -3.01
CA LEU A 46 -2.55 -0.54 -3.97
C LEU A 46 -4.04 -0.72 -4.27
N ASP A 47 -4.53 -1.94 -4.33
CA ASP A 47 -5.98 -2.19 -4.45
C ASP A 47 -6.72 -1.73 -3.20
N ALA A 48 -6.30 -2.18 -2.02
CA ALA A 48 -6.95 -1.81 -0.76
C ALA A 48 -6.95 -0.29 -0.53
N ALA A 49 -5.84 0.39 -0.86
CA ALA A 49 -5.75 1.84 -0.78
C ALA A 49 -6.78 2.55 -1.67
N ARG A 50 -7.02 2.04 -2.89
CA ARG A 50 -8.01 2.59 -3.81
C ARG A 50 -9.43 2.34 -3.37
N GLU A 51 -9.71 1.17 -2.81
CA GLU A 51 -11.02 0.84 -2.22
C GLU A 51 -11.35 1.77 -1.04
N LEU A 52 -10.34 2.19 -0.28
CA LEU A 52 -10.48 3.19 0.79
C LEU A 52 -10.51 4.65 0.27
N GLY A 53 -10.43 4.87 -1.04
CA GLY A 53 -10.44 6.21 -1.63
C GLY A 53 -9.14 7.00 -1.42
N LEU A 54 -8.04 6.34 -1.06
CA LEU A 54 -6.74 7.00 -0.93
C LEU A 54 -6.21 7.35 -2.33
N VAL A 55 -5.93 8.64 -2.54
CA VAL A 55 -5.37 9.17 -3.80
C VAL A 55 -3.86 9.38 -3.75
N GLU A 56 -3.28 9.36 -2.54
CA GLU A 56 -1.84 9.45 -2.31
C GLU A 56 -1.43 8.46 -1.23
N VAL A 57 -0.43 7.63 -1.55
CA VAL A 57 0.15 6.66 -0.62
C VAL A 57 1.66 6.75 -0.60
N ARG A 58 2.25 6.39 0.55
CA ARG A 58 3.70 6.38 0.77
C ARG A 58 4.21 4.98 1.04
N LEU A 59 5.03 4.46 0.14
CA LEU A 59 5.67 3.15 0.24
C LEU A 59 7.07 3.30 0.84
N VAL A 60 7.27 2.84 2.07
CA VAL A 60 8.53 2.99 2.82
C VAL A 60 9.37 1.73 2.63
N HIS A 61 10.38 1.79 1.77
CA HIS A 61 11.28 0.66 1.45
C HIS A 61 12.69 0.82 2.04
N GLY A 62 12.91 1.89 2.80
CA GLY A 62 14.22 2.21 3.37
C GLY A 62 15.21 2.73 2.34
N ARG A 63 16.37 3.16 2.85
CA ARG A 63 17.47 3.71 2.04
C ARG A 63 18.31 2.58 1.44
N GLY A 64 18.95 1.75 2.27
CA GLY A 64 19.69 0.57 1.81
C GLY A 64 20.60 0.82 0.58
N LYS A 65 20.74 -0.19 -0.29
CA LYS A 65 21.43 -0.07 -1.59
C LYS A 65 20.50 0.34 -2.75
N GLY A 66 19.25 0.70 -2.46
CA GLY A 66 18.25 1.09 -3.48
C GLY A 66 17.60 -0.04 -4.27
N VAL A 67 17.85 -1.32 -3.95
CA VAL A 67 17.26 -2.47 -4.67
C VAL A 67 15.74 -2.49 -4.56
N GLN A 68 15.19 -2.40 -3.34
CA GLN A 68 13.73 -2.35 -3.14
C GLN A 68 13.11 -1.11 -3.79
N ARG A 69 13.75 0.06 -3.67
CA ARG A 69 13.33 1.29 -4.38
C ARG A 69 13.19 1.04 -5.88
N ALA A 70 14.19 0.44 -6.52
CA ALA A 70 14.16 0.18 -7.96
C ALA A 70 13.04 -0.81 -8.36
N GLN A 71 12.83 -1.86 -7.57
CA GLN A 71 11.77 -2.84 -7.80
C GLN A 71 10.37 -2.22 -7.66
N VAL A 72 10.12 -1.50 -6.57
CA VAL A 72 8.85 -0.79 -6.33
C VAL A 72 8.58 0.19 -7.47
N ARG A 73 9.54 1.05 -7.80
CA ARG A 73 9.37 2.03 -8.89
C ARG A 73 9.12 1.39 -10.24
N ARG A 74 9.75 0.25 -10.54
CA ARG A 74 9.51 -0.50 -11.78
C ARG A 74 8.08 -1.04 -11.85
N MET A 75 7.57 -1.56 -10.74
CA MET A 75 6.19 -2.02 -10.65
C MET A 75 5.21 -0.85 -10.84
N LEU A 76 5.39 0.25 -10.10
CA LEU A 76 4.52 1.43 -10.19
C LEU A 76 4.48 2.03 -11.60
N ALA A 77 5.60 2.00 -12.33
CA ALA A 77 5.67 2.50 -13.71
C ALA A 77 4.82 1.70 -14.70
N ALA A 78 4.55 0.43 -14.41
CA ALA A 78 3.74 -0.45 -15.26
C ALA A 78 2.29 -0.57 -14.76
N ASP A 79 1.97 0.00 -13.60
CA ASP A 79 0.71 -0.22 -12.92
C ASP A 79 -0.36 0.79 -13.37
N PRO A 80 -1.48 0.36 -14.00
CA PRO A 80 -2.52 1.27 -14.48
C PRO A 80 -3.26 2.01 -13.35
N ARG A 81 -3.17 1.52 -12.11
CA ARG A 81 -3.75 2.15 -10.92
C ARG A 81 -3.00 3.40 -10.50
N VAL A 82 -1.74 3.54 -10.92
CA VAL A 82 -0.86 4.65 -10.55
C VAL A 82 -0.91 5.73 -11.61
N GLU A 83 -1.20 6.97 -11.20
CA GLU A 83 -1.16 8.13 -12.07
C GLU A 83 0.26 8.65 -12.26
N ARG A 84 0.99 8.78 -11.15
CA ARG A 84 2.39 9.25 -11.10
C ARG A 84 3.03 8.76 -9.81
N PHE A 85 4.37 8.79 -9.76
CA PHE A 85 5.12 8.46 -8.54
C PHE A 85 6.47 9.17 -8.49
N GLY A 86 6.99 9.36 -7.29
CA GLY A 86 8.23 10.10 -7.03
C GLY A 86 8.88 9.70 -5.72
N ASP A 87 10.12 10.11 -5.51
CA ASP A 87 10.71 10.01 -4.16
C ASP A 87 9.90 10.90 -3.21
N ALA A 88 9.79 10.50 -1.94
CA ALA A 88 9.15 11.33 -0.95
C ALA A 88 9.95 12.63 -0.71
N PRO A 89 9.28 13.71 -0.28
CA PRO A 89 9.95 14.86 0.31
C PRO A 89 10.91 14.46 1.44
N ALA A 90 11.95 15.27 1.68
CA ALA A 90 13.01 14.95 2.64
C ALA A 90 12.47 14.71 4.06
N ASP A 91 11.50 15.51 4.49
CA ASP A 91 10.78 15.41 5.77
C ASP A 91 9.85 14.19 5.86
N ARG A 92 9.51 13.57 4.73
CA ARG A 92 8.67 12.35 4.66
C ARG A 92 9.46 11.08 4.31
N GLY A 93 10.79 11.13 4.38
CA GLY A 93 11.68 9.98 4.22
C GLY A 93 12.59 10.04 2.99
N GLY A 94 12.47 11.09 2.16
CA GLY A 94 13.33 11.28 0.99
C GLY A 94 13.29 10.10 0.03
N TRP A 95 14.44 9.78 -0.55
CA TRP A 95 14.64 8.60 -1.39
C TRP A 95 14.48 7.25 -0.65
N GLY A 96 14.27 7.25 0.67
CA GLY A 96 13.93 6.05 1.44
C GLY A 96 12.46 5.64 1.34
N ALA A 97 11.63 6.46 0.69
CA ALA A 97 10.23 6.17 0.43
C ALA A 97 9.82 6.66 -0.96
N THR A 98 8.83 6.01 -1.55
CA THR A 98 8.20 6.42 -2.81
C THR A 98 6.78 6.89 -2.52
N ILE A 99 6.41 8.08 -3.00
CA ILE A 99 5.02 8.55 -3.04
C ILE A 99 4.40 8.08 -4.35
N ALA A 100 3.25 7.42 -4.27
CA ALA A 100 2.45 7.05 -5.43
C ALA A 100 1.09 7.77 -5.35
N TRP A 101 0.73 8.44 -6.44
CA TRP A 101 -0.59 9.05 -6.61
C TRP A 101 -1.46 8.08 -7.40
N LEU A 102 -2.60 7.69 -6.83
CA LEU A 102 -3.47 6.64 -7.35
C LEU A 102 -4.64 7.26 -8.12
N ARG A 103 -5.02 6.59 -9.20
CA ARG A 103 -6.28 6.89 -9.90
C ARG A 103 -7.43 6.43 -9.03
N PRO A 104 -8.39 7.32 -8.69
CA PRO A 104 -9.59 6.91 -7.98
C PRO A 104 -10.30 5.76 -8.72
N LEU A 105 -11.00 4.90 -7.99
CA LEU A 105 -12.02 4.09 -8.63
C LEU A 105 -13.05 5.05 -9.25
N ALA A 106 -13.46 4.80 -10.48
CA ALA A 106 -14.61 5.51 -11.03
C ALA A 106 -15.74 5.35 -10.01
N ALA A 107 -16.45 6.44 -9.68
CA ALA A 107 -17.50 6.41 -8.68
C ALA A 107 -18.62 5.47 -9.16
N ASN A 108 -18.51 4.18 -8.84
CA ASN A 108 -19.65 3.30 -8.87
C ASN A 108 -20.48 3.71 -7.67
N ALA A 109 -21.64 4.30 -7.97
CA ALA A 109 -22.69 4.59 -7.04
C ALA A 109 -22.88 3.38 -6.13
N HIS A 110 -22.39 3.47 -4.90
CA HIS A 110 -22.91 2.65 -3.83
C HIS A 110 -24.28 3.23 -3.55
N THR A 111 -25.26 2.85 -4.38
CA THR A 111 -26.67 2.96 -4.05
C THR A 111 -26.87 2.06 -2.84
N GLY A 112 -26.63 2.62 -1.65
CA GLY A 112 -27.22 2.14 -0.42
C GLY A 112 -28.72 2.41 -0.51
N SER A 113 -29.44 1.49 -1.16
CA SER A 113 -30.83 1.19 -0.81
C SER A 113 -30.74 0.49 0.54
N GLY A 114 -30.97 1.27 1.60
CA GLY A 114 -31.34 0.79 2.91
C GLY A 114 -32.75 1.29 3.15
N ASP A 115 -33.72 0.49 2.70
CA ASP A 115 -35.10 0.50 3.19
C ASP A 115 -35.15 0.14 4.69
#